data_AF-U7VF58-F1
#
_entry.id   AF-U7VF58-F1
#
_cell.length_a   1.000
_cell.length_b   1.000
_cell.length_c   1.000
_cell.angle_alpha   90.00
_cell.angle_beta   90.00
_cell.angle_gamma   90.00
#
_symmetry.space_group_name_H-M   'P 1'
#
loop_
_entity.id
_entity.type
_entity.pdbx_description
1 polymer ?
#
loop_
_entity_poly.entity_id
_entity_poly.type
_entity_poly.pdbx_seq_one_letter_code
_entity_poly.pdbx_strand_id
1 'polypeptide(L)' 'MNYVKKQELKRQYKVEIFKGIQVINNENYDFIDSRQFFPTPEDAFKYIEKLKLKLENDWVIRYFKRSEEDWELLEIIN' A
#
# COMPACT_ATOMS: atom_id res chain seq x y z
N MET A 1 -24.58 -27.02 4.61
CA MET A 1 -23.43 -26.55 5.42
C MET A 1 -22.51 -25.78 4.50
N ASN A 2 -22.50 -24.45 4.62
CA ASN A 2 -21.70 -23.57 3.78
C ASN A 2 -20.26 -23.62 4.33
N TYR A 3 -19.41 -24.44 3.72
CA TYR A 3 -18.01 -24.56 4.12
C TYR A 3 -17.33 -23.22 3.86
N VAL A 4 -17.27 -22.42 4.93
CA VAL A 4 -16.24 -21.47 5.30
C VAL A 4 -15.15 -21.33 4.23
N LYS A 5 -15.45 -20.56 3.18
CA LYS A 5 -14.50 -20.02 2.20
C LYS A 5 -13.62 -18.92 2.84
N LYS A 6 -13.29 -19.05 4.15
CA LYS A 6 -12.56 -18.03 4.93
C LYS A 6 -11.04 -18.14 4.82
N GLN A 7 -10.48 -19.16 4.16
CA GLN A 7 -9.02 -19.37 4.16
C GLN A 7 -8.27 -18.80 2.94
N GLU A 8 -8.94 -18.25 1.94
CA GLU A 8 -8.26 -17.67 0.76
C GLU A 8 -8.61 -16.21 0.51
N LEU A 9 -8.78 -15.42 1.57
CA LEU A 9 -8.48 -13.99 1.45
C LEU A 9 -6.94 -13.83 1.41
N LYS A 10 -6.30 -14.42 0.38
CA LYS A 10 -4.92 -14.15 0.00
C LYS A 10 -4.81 -12.64 -0.07
N ARG A 11 -3.92 -12.03 0.72
CA ARG A 11 -3.70 -10.57 0.73
C ARG A 11 -3.65 -10.05 -0.71
N GLN A 12 -4.75 -9.44 -1.15
CA GLN A 12 -4.94 -8.99 -2.54
C GLN A 12 -4.53 -7.54 -2.71
N TYR A 13 -4.27 -6.81 -1.63
CA TYR A 13 -3.99 -5.40 -1.67
C TYR A 13 -2.74 -5.10 -0.87
N LYS A 14 -1.93 -4.16 -1.37
CA LYS A 14 -0.67 -3.73 -0.76
C LYS A 14 -0.68 -2.21 -0.73
N VAL A 15 -0.42 -1.64 0.44
CA VAL A 15 -0.22 -0.21 0.65
C VAL A 15 1.23 -0.01 1.05
N GLU A 16 1.94 0.82 0.30
CA GLU A 16 3.32 1.20 0.58
C GLU A 16 3.38 2.68 0.93
N ILE A 17 4.10 2.99 2.00
CA ILE A 17 4.28 4.33 2.51
C ILE A 17 5.72 4.72 2.21
N PHE A 18 5.90 5.80 1.47
CA PHE A 18 7.19 6.39 1.18
C PHE A 18 7.29 7.72 1.93
N LYS A 19 8.41 7.92 2.61
CA LYS A 19 8.66 9.13 3.40
C LYS A 19 9.27 10.27 2.57
N GLY A 20 9.38 10.09 1.25
CA GLY A 20 10.03 11.01 0.33
C GLY A 20 11.06 10.32 -0.57
N ILE A 21 11.57 11.06 -1.54
CA ILE A 21 12.69 10.67 -2.40
C ILE A 21 13.95 11.21 -1.73
N GLN A 22 14.79 10.32 -1.20
CA GLN A 22 16.08 10.75 -0.65
C GLN A 22 17.13 10.66 -1.76
N VAL A 23 17.65 11.81 -2.19
CA VAL A 23 18.70 11.86 -3.20
C VAL A 23 20.04 11.61 -2.51
N ILE A 24 20.64 10.45 -2.74
CA ILE A 24 21.97 10.10 -2.22
C ILE A 24 22.86 9.89 -3.45
N ASN A 25 23.99 10.59 -3.55
CA ASN A 25 24.92 10.48 -4.67
C ASN A 25 24.28 10.68 -6.07
N ASN A 26 23.36 11.64 -6.21
CA ASN A 26 22.65 11.93 -7.46
C ASN A 26 21.70 10.80 -7.94
N GLU A 27 21.42 9.82 -7.09
CA GLU A 27 20.43 8.77 -7.32
C GLU A 27 19.21 8.98 -6.42
N ASN A 28 18.01 8.85 -6.99
CA ASN A 28 16.74 8.97 -6.27
C ASN A 28 16.44 7.64 -5.57
N TYR A 29 16.47 7.61 -4.24
CA TYR A 29 16.05 6.44 -3.47
C TYR A 29 14.66 6.65 -2.88
N ASP A 30 13.73 5.82 -3.31
CA ASP A 30 12.43 5.65 -2.68
C ASP A 30 12.59 4.97 -1.31
N PHE A 31 12.50 5.73 -0.21
CA PHE A 31 12.57 5.13 1.13
C PHE A 31 11.19 4.65 1.56
N ILE A 32 10.97 3.33 1.47
CA ILE A 32 9.76 2.69 1.98
C ILE A 32 9.82 2.70 3.51
N ASP A 33 9.01 3.54 4.13
CA ASP A 33 8.87 3.60 5.59
C ASP A 33 8.06 2.39 6.10
N SER A 34 7.00 2.04 5.38
CA SER A 34 6.17 0.88 5.76
C SER A 34 5.46 0.25 4.57
N ARG A 35 5.20 -1.05 4.67
CA ARG A 35 4.39 -1.80 3.71
C ARG A 35 3.38 -2.65 4.47
N GLN A 36 2.11 -2.48 4.14
CA GLN A 36 1.02 -3.20 4.77
C GLN A 36 0.16 -3.91 3.73
N PHE A 37 -0.28 -5.11 4.05
CA PHE A 37 -1.04 -5.96 3.13
C PHE A 37 -2.44 -6.21 3.66
N PHE A 38 -3.42 -6.14 2.76
CA PHE A 38 -4.83 -6.23 3.09
C PHE A 38 -5.54 -7.26 2.22
N PRO A 39 -6.56 -7.95 2.78
CA PRO A 39 -7.38 -8.90 2.03
C PRO A 39 -8.41 -8.21 1.13
N THR A 40 -8.90 -7.04 1.54
CA THR A 40 -9.97 -6.28 0.87
C THR A 40 -9.47 -4.88 0.51
N PRO A 41 -10.08 -4.23 -0.50
CA PRO A 41 -9.74 -2.85 -0.83
C PRO A 41 -10.21 -1.90 0.28
N GLU A 42 -11.35 -2.16 0.92
CA GLU A 42 -11.91 -1.31 1.98
C GLU A 42 -10.99 -1.21 3.20
N ASP A 43 -10.39 -2.33 3.63
CA ASP A 43 -9.43 -2.31 4.74
C ASP A 43 -8.16 -1.52 4.37
N ALA A 44 -7.71 -1.64 3.11
CA ALA A 44 -6.58 -0.86 2.60
C ALA A 44 -6.90 0.64 2.57
N PHE A 45 -8.08 1.02 2.07
CA PHE A 45 -8.52 2.42 2.04
C PHE A 45 -8.66 3.02 3.43
N LYS A 46 -9.27 2.32 4.39
CA LYS A 46 -9.35 2.77 5.78
C LYS A 46 -7.97 3.00 6.39
N TYR A 47 -6.98 2.18 6.03
CA TYR A 47 -5.61 2.38 6.46
C TYR A 47 -5.00 3.62 5.80
N ILE A 48 -5.16 3.80 4.49
CA ILE A 48 -4.72 4.99 3.74
C ILE A 48 -5.32 6.27 4.33
N GLU A 49 -6.62 6.30 4.63
CA GLU A 49 -7.27 7.47 5.25
C GLU A 49 -6.67 7.80 6.61
N LYS A 50 -6.40 6.79 7.45
CA LYS A 50 -5.71 7.00 8.73
C LYS A 50 -4.30 7.54 8.55
N LEU A 51 -3.61 7.15 7.48
CA LEU A 51 -2.29 7.67 7.14
C LEU A 51 -2.38 9.11 6.68
N LYS A 52 -3.32 9.47 5.79
CA LYS A 52 -3.56 10.87 5.37
C LYS A 52 -3.78 11.82 6.55
N LEU A 53 -4.41 11.34 7.62
CA LEU A 53 -4.63 12.13 8.84
C LEU A 53 -3.39 12.25 9.74
N LYS A 54 -2.42 11.34 9.62
CA LYS A 54 -1.22 11.28 10.47
C LYS A 54 0.04 11.80 9.78
N LEU A 55 0.14 11.63 8.48
CA LEU A 55 1.31 11.95 7.67
C LEU A 55 1.13 13.37 7.11
N GLU A 56 2.17 14.20 7.23
CA GLU A 56 2.21 15.54 6.63
C GLU A 56 2.50 15.45 5.11
N ASN A 57 2.43 16.58 4.38
CA ASN A 57 2.53 16.68 2.90
C ASN A 57 3.75 16.04 2.21
N ASP A 58 4.71 15.50 2.96
CA ASP A 58 5.97 14.94 2.41
C ASP A 58 5.90 13.42 2.15
N TRP A 59 4.75 12.80 2.43
CA TRP A 59 4.61 11.35 2.36
C TRP A 59 3.85 10.92 1.10
N VAL A 60 4.38 9.91 0.41
CA VAL A 60 3.74 9.32 -0.77
C VAL A 60 3.21 7.95 -0.41
N ILE A 61 1.91 7.73 -0.55
CA ILE A 61 1.26 6.45 -0.33
C ILE A 61 0.96 5.82 -1.69
N ARG A 62 1.50 4.64 -1.96
CA ARG A 62 1.21 3.86 -3.17
C ARG A 62 0.31 2.68 -2.82
N TYR A 63 -0.82 2.61 -3.50
CA TYR A 63 -1.80 1.54 -3.34
C TYR A 63 -1.74 0.60 -4.52
N PHE A 64 -1.60 -0.69 -4.25
CA PHE A 64 -1.47 -1.74 -5.24
C PHE A 64 -2.52 -2.82 -5.02
N LYS A 65 -2.90 -3.47 -6.11
CA LYS A 65 -3.67 -4.70 -6.13
C LYS A 65 -2.80 -5.83 -6.65
N ARG A 66 -2.99 -7.00 -6.09
CA ARG A 66 -2.36 -8.23 -6.52
C ARG A 66 -3.04 -8.70 -7.80
N SER A 67 -2.25 -8.83 -8.84
CA SER A 67 -2.62 -9.51 -10.09
C SER A 67 -2.04 -10.93 -10.11
N GLU A 68 -2.34 -11.69 -11.17
CA GLU A 68 -1.91 -13.09 -11.27
C GLU A 68 -0.39 -13.27 -11.22
N GLU A 69 0.35 -12.30 -11.76
CA GLU A 69 1.82 -12.38 -11.90
C GLU A 69 2.56 -11.33 -11.05
N ASP A 70 1.99 -10.14 -10.81
CA ASP A 70 2.66 -9.06 -10.09
C ASP A 70 1.69 -8.12 -9.32
N TRP A 71 2.21 -7.01 -8.77
CA TRP A 71 1.44 -5.97 -8.10
C TRP A 71 1.12 -4.83 -9.07
N GLU A 72 -0.15 -4.66 -9.39
CA GLU A 72 -0.63 -3.53 -10.18
C GLU A 72 -0.79 -2.31 -9.29
N LEU A 73 -0.10 -1.22 -9.63
CA LEU A 73 -0.30 0.07 -8.99
C LEU A 73 -1.69 0.60 -9.36
N LEU A 74 -2.54 0.78 -8.36
CA LEU A 74 -3.87 1.36 -8.52
C LEU A 74 -3.83 2.88 -8.39
N GLU A 75 -3.16 3.39 -7.35
CA GLU A 75 -3.20 4.82 -7.04
C GLU A 75 -1.92 5.27 -6.32
N ILE A 76 -1.47 6.48 -6.63
CA ILE A 76 -0.45 7.21 -5.88
C ILE A 76 -1.12 8.40 -5.22
N ILE A 77 -0.87 8.56 -3.93
CA ILE A 77 -1.50 9.55 -3.08
C ILE A 77 -0.37 10.35 -2.41
N ASN A 78 -0.39 11.67 -2.56
CA ASN A 78 0.50 12.61 -1.87
C ASN A 78 -0.28 13.39 -0.82
#